data_AF-A0A6B9Z5S5-F1
#
_entry.id   AF-A0A6B9Z5S5-F1
#
_cell.length_a   1.000
_cell.length_b   1.000
_cell.length_c   1.000
_cell.angle_alpha   90.00
_cell.angle_beta   90.00
_cell.angle_gamma   90.00
#
_symmetry.space_group_name_H-M   'P 1'
#
loop_
_entity.id
_entity.type
_entity.pdbx_description
1 polymer ?
#
loop_
_entity_poly.entity_id
_entity_poly.type
_entity_poly.pdbx_seq_one_letter_code
_entity_poly.pdbx_strand_id
1 'polypeptide(L)' 'MEQQFEAVLTGSDTPVNGIVTQINNGIYQFNALDGSLQLTIARNEHGNWERIGGSEPFFSGWVDELAEQVKGSL' A
#
# COMPACT_ATOMS: atom_id res chain seq x y z
N MET A 1 0.61 -11.66 -15.34
CA MET A 1 1.22 -10.32 -15.45
C MET A 1 1.10 -9.71 -14.08
N GLU A 2 2.21 -9.32 -13.46
CA GLU A 2 2.18 -8.61 -12.18
C GLU A 2 1.64 -7.21 -12.45
N GLN A 3 0.52 -6.84 -11.81
CA GLN A 3 -0.03 -5.50 -11.94
C GLN A 3 0.78 -4.56 -11.05
N GLN A 4 1.38 -3.54 -11.66
CA GLN A 4 2.20 -2.55 -10.98
C GLN A 4 1.78 -1.14 -11.36
N PHE A 5 1.83 -0.22 -10.39
CA PHE A 5 1.58 1.20 -10.60
C PHE A 5 2.34 2.06 -9.59
N GLU A 6 2.56 3.32 -9.95
CA GLU A 6 3.16 4.32 -9.06
C GLU A 6 2.13 4.83 -8.05
N ALA A 7 2.56 5.00 -6.81
CA ALA A 7 1.71 5.52 -5.73
C ALA A 7 2.50 6.48 -4.84
N VAL A 8 1.75 7.34 -4.16
CA VAL A 8 2.30 8.27 -3.17
C VAL A 8 1.49 8.16 -1.89
N LEU A 9 2.17 7.97 -0.76
CA LEU A 9 1.56 8.00 0.57
C LEU A 9 1.89 9.33 1.23
N THR A 10 0.87 10.06 1.70
CA THR A 10 1.00 11.45 2.20
C THR A 10 0.77 11.57 3.71
N GLY A 11 0.44 10.47 4.40
CA GLY A 11 0.20 10.47 5.85
C GLY A 11 1.42 10.75 6.77
N SER A 12 2.61 10.99 6.22
CA SER A 12 3.82 11.42 6.97
C SER A 12 4.16 12.90 6.75
N ASP A 13 5.11 13.43 7.53
CA ASP A 13 5.62 14.81 7.37
C ASP A 13 6.06 15.13 5.93
N THR A 14 6.53 14.11 5.20
CA THR A 14 6.90 14.19 3.79
C THR A 14 6.17 13.10 2.98
N PRO A 15 5.74 13.38 1.74
CA PRO A 15 5.19 12.35 0.86
C PRO A 15 6.21 11.25 0.57
N VAL A 16 5.76 9.99 0.59
CA VAL A 16 6.57 8.81 0.30
C VAL A 16 6.14 8.26 -1.06
N ASN A 17 7.03 8.36 -2.05
CA ASN A 17 6.80 7.83 -3.39
C ASN A 17 7.21 6.36 -3.45
N GLY A 18 6.43 5.54 -4.14
CA GLY A 18 6.71 4.10 -4.24
C GLY A 18 5.99 3.41 -5.38
N ILE A 19 6.26 2.12 -5.49
CA ILE A 19 5.62 1.23 -6.46
C ILE A 19 4.71 0.27 -5.70
N VAL A 20 3.47 0.16 -6.16
CA VAL A 20 2.53 -0.87 -5.71
C VAL A 20 2.61 -2.05 -6.65
N THR A 21 2.75 -3.24 -6.09
CA THR A 21 2.70 -4.52 -6.83
C THR A 21 1.59 -5.38 -6.27
N GLN A 22 0.73 -5.91 -7.13
CA GLN A 22 -0.19 -6.98 -6.77
C GLN A 22 0.58 -8.30 -6.69
N ILE A 23 0.97 -8.70 -5.47
CA ILE A 23 1.76 -9.92 -5.25
C ILE A 23 0.92 -11.20 -5.20
N ASN A 24 -0.39 -11.06 -4.95
CA ASN A 24 -1.38 -12.14 -5.06
C ASN A 24 -2.78 -11.53 -5.26
N ASN A 25 -3.77 -12.36 -5.58
CA ASN A 25 -5.15 -11.92 -5.76
C ASN A 25 -5.66 -11.24 -4.47
N GLY A 26 -5.91 -9.94 -4.54
CA GLY A 26 -6.37 -9.13 -3.40
C GLY A 26 -5.28 -8.73 -2.39
N ILE A 27 -4.00 -9.00 -2.67
CA ILE A 27 -2.87 -8.60 -1.83
C ILE A 27 -1.96 -7.64 -2.60
N TYR A 28 -1.77 -6.45 -2.03
CA TYR A 28 -1.00 -5.38 -2.63
C TYR A 28 0.13 -4.96 -1.71
N GLN A 29 1.32 -4.84 -2.28
CA GLN A 29 2.51 -4.40 -1.57
C GLN A 29 3.02 -3.10 -2.18
N PHE A 30 3.08 -2.06 -1.35
CA PHE A 30 3.78 -0.82 -1.62
C PHE A 30 5.23 -0.93 -1.15
N ASN A 31 6.17 -0.55 -2.01
CA ASN A 31 7.58 -0.36 -1.66
C ASN A 31 7.99 1.06 -2.02
N ALA A 32 8.47 1.82 -1.04
CA ALA A 32 9.01 3.15 -1.25
C ALA A 32 10.28 3.11 -2.09
N LEU A 33 10.45 4.11 -2.97
CA LEU A 33 11.62 4.22 -3.84
C LEU A 33 12.91 4.48 -3.05
N ASP A 34 12.80 5.12 -1.90
CA ASP A 34 13.92 5.41 -0.99
C ASP A 34 14.18 4.30 0.02
N GLY A 35 13.40 3.21 -0.02
CA GLY A 35 13.50 2.08 0.90
C GLY A 35 13.02 2.38 2.34
N SER A 36 12.45 3.56 2.59
CA SER A 36 12.01 3.96 3.94
C SER A 36 10.78 3.19 4.43
N LEU A 37 9.92 2.76 3.50
CA LEU A 37 8.63 2.17 3.82
C LEU A 37 8.31 0.99 2.91
N GLN A 38 7.86 -0.09 3.54
CA GLN A 38 7.14 -1.17 2.90
C GLN A 38 5.79 -1.29 3.59
N LEU A 39 4.72 -1.48 2.82
CA LEU A 39 3.38 -1.68 3.35
C LEU A 39 2.66 -2.74 2.52
N THR A 40 2.21 -3.81 3.17
CA THR A 40 1.39 -4.83 2.52
C THR A 40 -0.02 -4.79 3.08
N ILE A 41 -1.00 -4.66 2.19
CA ILE A 41 -2.43 -4.63 2.53
C ILE A 41 -3.21 -5.76 1.85
N ALA A 42 -4.27 -6.20 2.51
CA ALA A 42 -5.25 -7.13 1.96
C ALA A 42 -6.65 -6.80 2.51
N ARG A 43 -7.69 -7.37 1.90
CA ARG A 43 -9.04 -7.33 2.48
C ARG A 43 -9.21 -8.46 3.48
N ASN A 44 -9.78 -8.15 4.65
CA ASN A 44 -10.18 -9.16 5.63
C ASN A 44 -11.52 -9.82 5.28
N GLU A 45 -11.99 -10.71 6.16
CA GLU A 45 -13.24 -11.46 5.99
C GLU A 45 -14.49 -10.56 5.87
N HIS A 46 -14.42 -9.32 6.37
CA HIS A 46 -15.49 -8.33 6.26
C HIS A 46 -15.37 -7.44 5.02
N GLY A 47 -14.33 -7.65 4.19
CA GLY A 47 -14.06 -6.87 2.99
C GLY A 47 -13.37 -5.52 3.24
N ASN A 48 -12.95 -5.25 4.47
CA ASN A 48 -12.21 -4.03 4.83
C ASN A 48 -10.73 -4.20 4.55
N TRP A 49 -10.07 -3.14 4.10
CA TRP A 49 -8.62 -3.15 3.91
C TRP A 49 -7.91 -3.08 5.26
N GLU A 50 -6.87 -3.91 5.42
CA GLU A 50 -6.02 -3.90 6.61
C GLU A 50 -4.55 -4.11 6.22
N ARG A 51 -3.66 -3.64 7.10
CA ARG A 51 -2.23 -3.96 7.02
C ARG A 51 -2.03 -5.41 7.44
N ILE A 52 -1.31 -6.16 6.60
CA ILE A 52 -0.90 -7.54 6.90
C ILE A 52 0.63 -7.71 6.98
N GLY A 53 1.40 -6.65 6.71
CA GLY A 53 2.86 -6.67 6.80
C GLY A 53 3.52 -5.34 6.44
N GLY A 54 4.85 -5.31 6.50
CA GLY A 54 5.68 -4.15 6.11
C GLY A 54 6.46 -3.52 7.26
N SER A 55 7.09 -2.40 6.99
CA SER A 55 8.04 -1.71 7.88
C SER A 55 7.37 -1.01 9.07
N GLU A 56 8.17 -0.73 10.10
CA GLU A 56 7.83 0.20 11.18
C GLU A 56 8.75 1.42 11.15
N PRO A 57 8.31 2.61 11.59
CA PRO A 57 7.00 2.92 12.15
C PRO A 57 5.87 2.91 11.11
N PHE A 58 4.64 2.70 11.57
CA PHE A 58 3.46 2.60 10.71
C PHE A 58 2.40 3.62 11.11
N PHE A 59 1.85 4.28 10.10
CA PHE A 59 0.70 5.17 10.22
C PHE A 59 -0.54 4.51 9.62
N SER A 60 -1.60 4.36 10.43
CA SER A 60 -2.81 3.64 10.01
C SER A 60 -3.50 4.23 8.79
N GLY A 61 -3.42 5.55 8.61
CA GLY A 61 -4.02 6.24 7.45
C GLY A 61 -3.42 5.81 6.10
N TRP A 62 -2.21 5.26 6.07
CA TRP A 62 -1.62 4.75 4.83
C TRP A 62 -2.37 3.55 4.25
N VAL A 63 -3.08 2.77 5.07
CA VAL A 63 -3.91 1.66 4.56
C VAL A 63 -5.07 2.22 3.75
N ASP A 64 -5.75 3.25 4.26
CA ASP A 64 -6.87 3.89 3.59
C ASP A 64 -6.42 4.60 2.31
N GLU A 65 -5.32 5.36 2.37
CA GLU A 65 -4.74 6.04 1.21
C GLU A 65 -4.35 5.05 0.10
N LEU A 66 -3.67 3.96 0.46
CA LEU A 66 -3.26 2.93 -0.50
C LEU A 66 -4.46 2.19 -1.08
N ALA A 67 -5.47 1.89 -0.25
CA ALA A 67 -6.70 1.23 -0.67
C ALA A 67 -7.46 2.04 -1.73
N GLU A 68 -7.55 3.37 -1.59
CA GLU A 68 -8.16 4.24 -2.59
C GLU A 68 -7.38 4.22 -3.91
N GLN A 69 -6.05 4.24 -3.86
CA GLN A 69 -5.20 4.19 -5.06
C GLN A 69 -5.30 2.83 -5.78
N VAL A 70 -5.40 1.72 -5.04
CA VAL A 70 -5.67 0.40 -5.61
C VAL A 70 -7.01 0.38 -6.35
N LYS A 71 -8.08 0.95 -5.77
CA LYS A 71 -9.38 1.01 -6.45
C LYS A 71 -9.34 1.84 -7.74
N GLY A 72 -8.57 2.91 -7.78
CA GLY A 72 -8.42 3.76 -8.97
C GLY A 72 -7.53 3.16 -10.07
N SER A 73 -6.76 2.12 -9.77
CA SER A 73 -5.80 1.48 -10.68
C SER A 73 -6.29 0.13 -11.24
N LEU A 74 -7.44 -0.35 -10.77
CA LEU A 74 -8.15 -1.54 -11.26
C LEU A 74 -9.08 -1.20 -12.43
#